data_AF-A0A6A6ZVL6-F1
#
_entry.id   AF-A0A6A6ZVL6-F1
#
_cell.length_a   1.000
_cell.length_b   1.000
_cell.length_c   1.000
_cell.angle_alpha   90.00
_cell.angle_beta   90.00
_cell.angle_gamma   90.00
#
_symmetry.space_group_name_H-M   'P 1'
#
loop_
_entity.id
_entity.type
_entity.pdbx_description
1 polymer ?
#
loop_
_entity_poly.entity_id
_entity_poly.type
_entity_poly.pdbx_seq_one_letter_code
_entity_poly.pdbx_strand_id
1 'polypeptide(L)'
;MAEEQAAHHLLNVLEERGLDVDLDKILLGFEDGRTKRDAAAWVEEYLHEDTLLSKEELELYHTLRKKGLLHQYESEGEPVRPILDHEIASAIESLQNSTAVIEAQCKVLEAQKDAFVKLKALDKPNLDVEHARNERRRKEGQEKARLDVAVDDVAVAITEQLTDTQKEIDTEKSTLNSYLSERLASDDQILSRLPSIVPKLVTKMESSQDEKSIEQWCKAIISFRTGEIKARVDAVYLNTLSDHAPNGHSNAPDDELKERRGSLQAEMEELDSEIASVAEMVVEHELRKPMNEMKDRKDREVTQARIAWLNYVLSTLDYMGRRLDTVAASTKDVDELHQALSHVGAATSKRLPDTHVARLTPPRRRTTSVPSLAFTPMVKLKPSKTLDLPVALQDSLRHAGVPFNQDSIESLRDSLIHAQLDREQKLHDHYTTTSTSTHDRLAERSSKADSDLRVIQDALYKHRPFRQVDLTSPLLEKQLKSMEKELEEKDRELLEAEGNELSLSDPKVRAFIAKYGK
;
A
#
# COMPACT_ATOMS: atom_id res chain seq x y z
N MET A 1 -7.47 67.96 -49.75
CA MET A 1 -6.00 68.13 -49.75
C MET A 1 -5.44 67.99 -51.16
N ALA A 2 -5.32 66.79 -51.76
CA ALA A 2 -4.84 66.65 -53.16
C ALA A 2 -5.77 67.32 -54.19
N GLU A 3 -7.09 67.21 -53.99
CA GLU A 3 -8.10 67.74 -54.92
C GLU A 3 -8.17 69.29 -54.94
N GLU A 4 -7.83 69.96 -53.83
CA GLU A 4 -7.76 71.42 -53.75
C GLU A 4 -6.45 71.93 -54.36
N GLN A 5 -5.36 71.16 -54.23
CA GLN A 5 -4.07 71.45 -54.85
C GLN A 5 -4.16 71.35 -56.38
N ALA A 6 -4.91 70.40 -56.94
CA ALA A 6 -5.14 70.30 -58.38
C ALA A 6 -5.91 71.51 -58.94
N ALA A 7 -6.92 72.02 -58.22
CA ALA A 7 -7.63 73.23 -58.62
C ALA A 7 -6.73 74.48 -58.59
N HIS A 8 -5.89 74.62 -57.55
CA HIS A 8 -4.91 75.71 -57.48
C HIS A 8 -3.80 75.60 -58.54
N HIS A 9 -3.34 74.39 -58.86
CA HIS A 9 -2.35 74.15 -59.92
C HIS A 9 -2.88 74.56 -61.30
N LEU A 10 -4.13 74.19 -61.61
CA LEU A 10 -4.76 74.60 -62.85
C LEU A 10 -4.94 76.12 -62.94
N LEU A 11 -5.35 76.77 -61.85
CA LEU A 11 -5.50 78.23 -61.81
C LEU A 11 -4.16 78.96 -61.99
N ASN A 12 -3.09 78.49 -61.34
CA ASN A 12 -1.76 79.06 -61.53
C ASN A 12 -1.28 78.93 -62.98
N VAL A 13 -1.46 77.77 -63.62
CA VAL A 13 -1.04 77.56 -65.01
C VAL A 13 -1.84 78.43 -66.00
N LEU A 14 -3.12 78.69 -65.72
CA LEU A 14 -3.97 79.57 -66.54
C LEU A 14 -3.60 81.04 -66.37
N GLU A 15 -3.31 81.47 -65.14
CA GLU A 15 -2.89 82.84 -64.83
C GLU A 15 -1.49 83.13 -65.40
N GLU A 16 -0.53 82.23 -65.24
CA GLU A 16 0.83 82.36 -65.78
C GLU A 16 0.86 82.49 -67.32
N ARG A 17 -0.13 81.92 -68.01
CA ARG A 17 -0.23 81.93 -69.48
C ARG A 17 -1.16 83.02 -70.02
N GLY A 18 -1.78 83.83 -69.16
CA GLY A 18 -2.61 84.96 -69.55
C GLY A 18 -3.83 84.57 -70.38
N LEU A 19 -4.43 83.43 -70.08
CA LEU A 19 -5.65 82.96 -70.76
C LEU A 19 -6.89 83.56 -70.08
N ASP A 20 -7.69 84.30 -70.82
CA ASP A 20 -8.90 84.99 -70.33
C ASP A 20 -10.05 83.98 -70.17
N VAL A 21 -10.16 83.36 -68.99
CA VAL A 21 -11.18 82.35 -68.67
C VAL A 21 -11.88 82.71 -67.36
N ASP A 22 -13.20 82.55 -67.31
CA ASP A 22 -14.04 82.79 -66.12
C ASP A 22 -13.65 81.86 -64.96
N LEU A 23 -12.87 82.39 -64.00
CA LEU A 23 -12.38 81.69 -62.82
C LEU A 23 -13.51 81.03 -61.99
N ASP A 24 -14.65 81.72 -61.85
CA ASP A 24 -15.79 81.24 -61.07
C ASP A 24 -16.41 79.97 -61.65
N LYS A 25 -16.37 79.78 -62.98
CA LYS A 25 -16.90 78.57 -63.64
C LYS A 25 -16.01 77.36 -63.45
N ILE A 26 -14.69 77.57 -63.34
CA ILE A 26 -13.72 76.50 -63.08
C ILE A 26 -13.87 76.03 -61.64
N LEU A 27 -13.97 76.96 -60.69
CA LEU A 27 -14.19 76.63 -59.28
C LEU A 27 -15.52 75.88 -59.06
N LEU A 28 -16.60 76.28 -59.74
CA LEU A 28 -17.88 75.55 -59.74
C LEU A 28 -17.74 74.11 -60.24
N GLY A 29 -16.86 73.85 -61.21
CA GLY A 29 -16.59 72.49 -61.73
C GLY A 29 -15.85 71.58 -60.73
N PHE A 30 -15.05 72.17 -59.84
CA PHE A 30 -14.34 71.47 -58.75
C PHE A 30 -15.17 71.37 -57.45
N GLU A 31 -16.26 72.13 -57.32
CA GLU A 31 -17.22 72.02 -56.21
C GLU A 31 -18.23 70.87 -56.40
N ASP A 32 -18.54 70.47 -57.65
CA ASP A 32 -19.48 69.37 -57.91
C ASP A 32 -18.81 68.00 -57.67
N GLY A 33 -19.36 67.24 -56.71
CA GLY A 33 -18.72 66.04 -56.14
C GLY A 33 -18.56 64.84 -57.09
N ARG A 34 -19.17 64.89 -58.30
CA ARG A 34 -19.01 63.86 -59.34
C ARG A 34 -17.86 64.17 -60.31
N THR A 35 -17.71 65.42 -60.73
CA THR A 35 -16.66 65.87 -61.66
C THR A 35 -15.34 66.18 -60.98
N LYS A 36 -15.34 66.39 -59.66
CA LYS A 36 -14.15 66.76 -58.89
C LYS A 36 -12.98 65.78 -59.01
N ARG A 37 -13.23 64.47 -59.00
CA ARG A 37 -12.16 63.47 -59.12
C ARG A 37 -11.60 63.35 -60.53
N ASP A 38 -12.49 63.36 -61.52
CA ASP A 38 -12.10 63.25 -62.92
C ASP A 38 -11.33 64.50 -63.37
N ALA A 39 -11.73 65.69 -62.88
CA ALA A 39 -11.01 66.93 -63.11
C ALA A 39 -9.63 66.95 -62.43
N ALA A 40 -9.51 66.44 -61.20
CA ALA A 40 -8.22 66.33 -60.52
C ALA A 40 -7.26 65.35 -61.21
N ALA A 41 -7.78 64.18 -61.65
CA ALA A 41 -6.99 63.20 -62.41
C ALA A 41 -6.55 63.75 -63.78
N TRP A 42 -7.39 64.53 -64.45
CA TRP A 42 -7.04 65.18 -65.71
C TRP A 42 -5.97 66.26 -65.53
N VAL A 43 -6.05 67.07 -64.46
CA VAL A 43 -5.01 68.06 -64.16
C VAL A 43 -3.70 67.38 -63.85
N GLU A 44 -3.70 66.30 -63.07
CA GLU A 44 -2.48 65.53 -62.83
C GLU A 44 -1.94 64.94 -64.14
N GLU A 45 -2.75 64.26 -64.97
CA GLU A 45 -2.27 63.56 -66.18
C GLU A 45 -1.76 64.50 -67.30
N TYR A 46 -2.32 65.70 -67.46
CA TYR A 46 -2.03 66.57 -68.61
C TYR A 46 -1.29 67.87 -68.28
N LEU A 47 -1.13 68.23 -66.99
CA LEU A 47 -0.41 69.43 -66.57
C LEU A 47 0.89 69.10 -65.79
N HIS A 48 1.79 68.35 -66.42
CA HIS A 48 3.15 68.10 -65.94
C HIS A 48 4.21 68.96 -66.65
N GLU A 49 5.38 69.12 -66.02
CA GLU A 49 6.54 69.85 -66.56
C GLU A 49 6.98 69.33 -67.95
N ASP A 50 6.85 68.02 -68.23
CA ASP A 50 7.20 67.42 -69.53
C ASP A 50 6.21 67.75 -70.66
N THR A 51 4.98 68.14 -70.32
CA THR A 51 3.88 68.41 -71.27
C THR A 51 3.59 69.90 -71.43
N LEU A 52 4.02 70.73 -70.49
CA LEU A 52 3.80 72.17 -70.46
C LEU A 52 5.07 72.89 -70.92
N LEU A 53 5.03 73.53 -72.11
CA LEU A 53 6.12 74.42 -72.53
C LEU A 53 6.32 75.51 -71.48
N SER A 54 7.54 75.67 -70.99
CA SER A 54 7.89 76.77 -70.08
C SER A 54 7.72 78.13 -70.77
N LYS A 55 7.63 79.21 -70.00
CA LYS A 55 7.47 80.58 -70.53
C LYS A 55 8.61 80.96 -71.49
N GLU A 56 9.84 80.55 -71.15
CA GLU A 56 11.02 80.77 -71.99
C GLU A 56 10.95 79.97 -73.29
N GLU A 57 10.48 78.71 -73.24
CA GLU A 57 10.31 77.87 -74.44
C GLU A 57 9.15 78.34 -75.33
N LEU A 58 8.07 78.88 -74.75
CA LEU A 58 6.95 79.44 -75.51
C LEU A 58 7.36 80.75 -76.19
N GLU A 59 8.12 81.60 -75.50
CA GLU A 59 8.72 82.80 -76.10
C GLU A 59 9.76 82.41 -77.17
N LEU A 60 10.55 81.36 -76.94
CA LEU A 60 11.49 80.82 -77.93
C LEU A 60 10.74 80.28 -79.15
N TYR A 61 9.66 79.52 -78.97
CA TYR A 61 8.82 79.02 -80.05
C TYR A 61 8.16 80.16 -80.82
N HIS A 62 7.66 81.19 -80.14
CA HIS A 62 7.03 82.33 -80.79
C HIS A 62 8.06 83.22 -81.52
N THR A 63 9.27 83.36 -80.99
CA THR A 63 10.37 84.06 -81.66
C THR A 63 10.94 83.27 -82.84
N LEU A 64 11.06 81.94 -82.74
CA LEU A 64 11.42 81.03 -83.84
C LEU A 64 10.35 81.03 -84.95
N ARG A 65 9.06 81.09 -84.58
CA ARG A 65 7.94 81.20 -85.52
C ARG A 65 7.92 82.56 -86.22
N LYS A 66 8.15 83.65 -85.49
CA LYS A 66 8.26 85.01 -86.08
C LYS A 66 9.48 85.16 -86.98
N LYS A 67 10.57 84.45 -86.69
CA LYS A 67 11.81 84.46 -87.49
C LYS A 67 11.80 83.44 -88.65
N GLY A 68 10.78 82.59 -88.76
CA GLY A 68 10.66 81.61 -89.86
C GLY A 68 11.66 80.45 -89.83
N LEU A 69 12.36 80.24 -88.70
CA LEU A 69 13.38 79.18 -88.56
C LEU A 69 12.80 77.82 -88.14
N LEU A 70 11.48 77.71 -87.93
CA LEU A 70 10.85 76.49 -87.43
C LEU A 70 10.97 75.31 -88.42
N HIS A 71 10.91 75.59 -89.73
CA HIS A 71 11.11 74.58 -90.77
C HIS A 71 12.54 74.02 -90.87
N GLN A 72 13.54 74.71 -90.30
CA GLN A 72 14.92 74.22 -90.31
C GLN A 72 15.17 73.13 -89.25
N TYR A 73 14.34 73.08 -88.20
CA TYR A 73 14.46 72.08 -87.13
C TYR A 73 13.46 70.90 -87.29
N GLU A 74 12.44 71.04 -88.14
CA GLU A 74 11.55 69.93 -88.55
C GLU A 74 12.21 69.01 -89.60
N SER A 75 13.34 69.42 -90.19
CA SER A 75 13.97 68.74 -91.33
C SER A 75 15.48 68.57 -91.18
N GLU A 76 15.95 67.95 -90.10
CA GLU A 76 17.29 67.34 -90.09
C GLU A 76 17.28 65.98 -89.37
N GLY A 77 16.93 64.94 -90.13
CA GLY A 77 17.62 63.67 -89.95
C GLY A 77 19.06 63.88 -90.42
N GLU A 78 20.02 63.50 -89.59
CA GLU A 78 21.45 63.51 -89.93
C GLU A 78 21.67 62.88 -91.33
N PRO A 79 22.62 63.39 -92.14
CA PRO A 79 22.94 62.75 -93.41
C PRO A 79 23.52 61.36 -93.14
N VAL A 80 22.67 60.34 -93.25
CA VAL A 80 23.03 58.93 -93.15
C VAL A 80 24.03 58.62 -94.27
N ARG A 81 25.29 58.36 -93.90
CA ARG A 81 26.30 57.73 -94.75
C ARG A 81 25.66 56.49 -95.39
N PRO A 82 25.80 56.25 -96.71
CA PRO A 82 25.30 55.02 -97.31
C PRO A 82 25.95 53.84 -96.58
N ILE A 83 25.12 52.99 -95.96
CA ILE A 83 25.60 51.80 -95.25
C ILE A 83 26.27 50.91 -96.30
N LEU A 84 27.54 50.57 -96.10
CA LEU A 84 28.24 49.72 -97.07
C LEU A 84 27.74 48.27 -96.91
N ASP A 85 27.61 47.53 -98.02
CA ASP A 85 27.12 46.14 -97.99
C ASP A 85 27.90 45.22 -97.04
N HIS A 86 29.19 45.47 -96.80
CA HIS A 86 29.99 44.71 -95.83
C HIS A 86 29.62 45.02 -94.36
N GLU A 87 29.19 46.24 -94.06
CA GLU A 87 28.69 46.63 -92.73
C GLU A 87 27.32 45.98 -92.49
N ILE A 88 26.48 45.88 -93.53
CA ILE A 88 25.21 45.13 -93.49
C ILE A 88 25.47 43.64 -93.29
N ALA A 89 26.39 43.05 -94.06
CA ALA A 89 26.73 41.64 -93.94
C ALA A 89 27.31 41.30 -92.56
N SER A 90 28.22 42.14 -92.04
CA SER A 90 28.78 41.98 -90.69
C SER A 90 27.73 42.15 -89.59
N ALA A 91 26.80 43.11 -89.74
CA ALA A 91 25.69 43.29 -88.80
C ALA A 91 24.74 42.09 -88.82
N ILE A 92 24.45 41.53 -89.99
CA ILE A 92 23.62 40.31 -90.13
C ILE A 92 24.33 39.12 -89.48
N GLU A 93 25.63 38.92 -89.74
CA GLU A 93 26.39 37.82 -89.14
C GLU A 93 26.49 37.96 -87.62
N SER A 94 26.74 39.17 -87.11
CA SER A 94 26.75 39.48 -85.69
C SER A 94 25.38 39.22 -85.04
N LEU A 95 24.30 39.64 -85.71
CA LEU A 95 22.93 39.39 -85.25
C LEU A 95 22.62 37.89 -85.24
N GLN A 96 22.96 37.17 -86.30
CA GLN A 96 22.76 35.71 -86.39
C GLN A 96 23.55 34.96 -85.32
N ASN A 97 24.79 35.36 -85.07
CA ASN A 97 25.60 34.79 -83.99
C ASN A 97 24.98 35.10 -82.62
N SER A 98 24.51 36.33 -82.40
CA SER A 98 23.80 36.72 -81.18
C SER A 98 22.51 35.92 -81.00
N THR A 99 21.71 35.76 -82.05
CA THR A 99 20.48 34.94 -82.03
C THR A 99 20.80 33.47 -81.74
N ALA A 100 21.84 32.90 -82.36
CA ALA A 100 22.26 31.52 -82.09
C ALA A 100 22.73 31.33 -80.64
N VAL A 101 23.44 32.30 -80.07
CA VAL A 101 23.84 32.29 -78.65
C VAL A 101 22.62 32.39 -77.73
N ILE A 102 21.68 33.28 -78.04
CA ILE A 102 20.44 33.43 -77.28
C ILE A 102 19.61 32.13 -77.33
N GLU A 103 19.46 31.51 -78.50
CA GLU A 103 18.76 30.24 -78.63
C GLU A 103 19.44 29.11 -77.83
N ALA A 104 20.77 29.06 -77.83
CA ALA A 104 21.52 28.11 -77.01
C ALA A 104 21.29 28.35 -75.51
N GLN A 105 21.27 29.62 -75.08
CA GLN A 105 20.95 29.99 -73.69
C GLN A 105 19.50 29.65 -73.32
N CYS A 106 18.54 29.90 -74.20
CA CYS A 106 17.14 29.52 -73.99
C CYS A 106 16.99 28.00 -73.81
N LYS A 107 17.66 27.19 -74.63
CA LYS A 107 17.66 25.72 -74.49
C LYS A 107 18.25 25.27 -73.15
N VAL A 108 19.32 25.91 -72.69
CA VAL A 108 19.92 25.61 -71.37
C VAL A 108 18.95 26.00 -70.24
N LEU A 109 18.30 27.16 -70.32
CA LEU A 109 17.33 27.61 -69.32
C LEU A 109 16.08 26.71 -69.29
N GLU A 110 15.61 26.23 -70.44
CA GLU A 110 14.53 25.25 -70.51
C GLU A 110 14.94 23.93 -69.86
N ALA A 111 16.15 23.43 -70.15
CA ALA A 111 16.66 22.21 -69.51
C ALA A 111 16.81 22.38 -67.99
N GLN A 112 17.27 23.56 -67.52
CA GLN A 112 17.34 23.89 -66.10
C GLN A 112 15.96 23.98 -65.47
N LYS A 113 15.01 24.66 -66.12
CA LYS A 113 13.61 24.75 -65.68
C LYS A 113 13.00 23.35 -65.53
N ASP A 114 13.19 22.48 -66.51
CA ASP A 114 12.69 21.10 -66.47
C ASP A 114 13.34 20.29 -65.35
N ALA A 115 14.65 20.48 -65.11
CA ALA A 115 15.34 19.87 -63.98
C ALA A 115 14.79 20.38 -62.63
N PHE A 116 14.53 21.68 -62.49
CA PHE A 116 13.91 22.26 -61.30
C PHE A 116 12.48 21.78 -61.08
N VAL A 117 11.68 21.63 -62.14
CA VAL A 117 10.32 21.08 -62.04
C VAL A 117 10.37 19.62 -61.58
N LYS A 118 11.32 18.82 -62.09
CA LYS A 118 11.54 17.43 -61.63
C LYS A 118 12.00 17.36 -60.18
N LEU A 119 12.92 18.24 -59.75
CA LEU A 119 13.34 18.34 -58.34
C LEU A 119 12.19 18.76 -57.43
N LYS A 120 11.39 19.74 -57.83
CA LYS A 120 10.20 20.18 -57.09
C LYS A 120 9.12 19.10 -57.01
N ALA A 121 9.04 18.20 -57.99
CA ALA A 121 8.15 17.05 -57.93
C ALA A 121 8.63 15.98 -56.94
N LEU A 122 9.95 15.79 -56.78
CA LEU A 122 10.57 14.89 -55.81
C LEU A 122 10.59 15.47 -54.39
N ASP A 123 10.70 16.80 -54.26
CA ASP A 123 10.70 17.55 -53.00
C ASP A 123 9.28 17.84 -52.48
N LYS A 124 8.24 17.23 -53.06
CA LYS A 124 6.94 17.21 -52.41
C LYS A 124 7.10 16.38 -51.13
N PRO A 125 7.04 16.98 -49.93
CA PRO A 125 7.10 16.21 -48.70
C PRO A 125 5.98 15.18 -48.78
N ASN A 126 6.33 13.92 -48.58
CA ASN A 126 5.33 12.86 -48.55
C ASN A 126 4.47 13.10 -47.30
N LEU A 127 3.39 13.87 -47.48
CA LEU A 127 2.53 14.34 -46.38
C LEU A 127 2.04 13.15 -45.55
N ASP A 128 1.82 12.00 -46.17
CA ASP A 128 1.43 10.77 -45.49
C ASP A 128 2.49 10.27 -44.51
N VAL A 129 3.78 10.38 -44.84
CA VAL A 129 4.90 9.98 -43.97
C VAL A 129 5.05 10.94 -42.79
N GLU A 130 4.93 12.24 -43.01
CA GLU A 130 4.98 13.25 -41.94
C GLU A 130 3.73 13.17 -41.03
N HIS A 131 2.54 12.94 -41.60
CA HIS A 131 1.33 12.68 -40.83
C HIS A 131 1.45 11.41 -39.99
N ALA A 132 1.96 10.31 -40.55
CA ALA A 132 2.20 9.07 -39.80
C ALA A 132 3.22 9.27 -38.66
N ARG A 133 4.29 10.06 -38.91
CA ARG A 133 5.30 10.39 -37.89
C ARG A 133 4.74 11.25 -36.77
N ASN A 134 3.91 12.25 -37.09
CA ASN A 134 3.26 13.10 -36.09
C ASN A 134 2.21 12.34 -35.27
N GLU A 135 1.42 11.47 -35.90
CA GLU A 135 0.50 10.59 -35.17
C GLU A 135 1.23 9.63 -34.24
N ARG A 136 2.38 9.06 -34.68
CA ARG A 136 3.24 8.25 -33.80
C ARG A 136 3.73 9.03 -32.59
N ARG A 137 4.26 10.25 -32.79
CA ARG A 137 4.70 11.13 -31.69
C ARG A 137 3.56 11.51 -30.75
N ARG A 138 2.37 11.76 -31.28
CA ARG A 138 1.18 12.07 -30.47
C ARG A 138 0.78 10.88 -29.61
N LYS A 139 0.77 9.66 -30.17
CA LYS A 139 0.50 8.42 -29.43
C LYS A 139 1.56 8.16 -28.36
N GLU A 140 2.84 8.28 -28.70
CA GLU A 140 3.95 8.13 -27.74
C GLU A 140 3.86 9.17 -26.61
N GLY A 141 3.51 10.43 -26.92
CA GLY A 141 3.31 11.47 -25.92
C GLY A 141 2.11 11.19 -25.00
N GLN A 142 1.01 10.65 -25.54
CA GLN A 142 -0.14 10.24 -24.74
C GLN A 142 0.16 9.03 -23.86
N GLU A 143 0.89 8.04 -24.39
CA GLU A 143 1.33 6.88 -23.64
C GLU A 143 2.30 7.27 -22.53
N LYS A 144 3.28 8.13 -22.83
CA LYS A 144 4.19 8.68 -21.82
C LYS A 144 3.43 9.40 -20.71
N ALA A 145 2.51 10.31 -21.05
CA ALA A 145 1.71 11.01 -20.05
C ALA A 145 0.86 10.04 -19.20
N ARG A 146 0.32 8.98 -19.81
CA ARG A 146 -0.42 7.94 -19.09
C ARG A 146 0.50 7.14 -18.15
N LEU A 147 1.70 6.80 -18.59
CA LEU A 147 2.70 6.11 -17.77
C LEU A 147 3.18 6.99 -16.62
N ASP A 148 3.42 8.28 -16.86
CA ASP A 148 3.82 9.24 -15.83
C ASP A 148 2.75 9.32 -14.73
N VAL A 149 1.46 9.44 -15.10
CA VAL A 149 0.34 9.39 -14.13
C VAL A 149 0.29 8.06 -13.38
N ALA A 150 0.46 6.92 -14.07
CA ALA A 150 0.46 5.62 -13.41
C ALA A 150 1.64 5.44 -12.45
N VAL A 151 2.81 6.00 -12.78
CA VAL A 151 4.00 6.00 -11.91
C VAL A 151 3.75 6.87 -10.69
N ASP A 152 3.16 8.05 -10.85
CA ASP A 152 2.80 8.94 -9.74
C ASP A 152 1.75 8.29 -8.82
N ASP A 153 0.72 7.64 -9.38
CA ASP A 153 -0.30 6.92 -8.59
C ASP A 153 0.32 5.78 -7.76
N VAL A 154 1.24 5.01 -8.36
CA VAL A 154 1.96 3.94 -7.66
C VAL A 154 2.91 4.52 -6.61
N ALA A 155 3.60 5.62 -6.91
CA ALA A 155 4.47 6.30 -5.97
C ALA A 155 3.68 6.79 -4.74
N VAL A 156 2.53 7.43 -4.95
CA VAL A 156 1.65 7.88 -3.87
C VAL A 156 1.16 6.67 -3.05
N ALA A 157 0.67 5.61 -3.70
CA ALA A 157 0.19 4.42 -3.01
C ALA A 157 1.27 3.75 -2.15
N ILE A 158 2.51 3.64 -2.66
CA ILE A 158 3.63 3.09 -1.89
C ILE A 158 3.96 3.99 -0.70
N THR A 159 3.98 5.32 -0.88
CA THR A 159 4.25 6.24 0.23
C THR A 159 3.16 6.21 1.30
N GLU A 160 1.89 6.11 0.90
CA GLU A 160 0.75 5.98 1.82
C GLU A 160 0.87 4.68 2.63
N GLN A 161 1.05 3.53 1.95
CA GLN A 161 1.26 2.25 2.60
C GLN A 161 2.47 2.24 3.54
N LEU A 162 3.58 2.86 3.14
CA LEU A 162 4.78 2.97 3.99
C LEU A 162 4.49 3.83 5.23
N THR A 163 3.74 4.92 5.10
CA THR A 163 3.40 5.78 6.23
C THR A 163 2.38 5.12 7.16
N ASP A 164 1.45 4.33 6.64
CA ASP A 164 0.44 3.65 7.44
C ASP A 164 1.04 2.46 8.19
N THR A 165 1.86 1.65 7.52
CA THR A 165 2.65 0.61 8.19
C THR A 165 3.61 1.18 9.24
N GLN A 166 4.25 2.33 8.99
CA GLN A 166 5.05 3.01 10.02
C GLN A 166 4.22 3.42 11.23
N LYS A 167 3.00 3.97 11.03
CA LYS A 167 2.10 4.30 12.14
C LYS A 167 1.66 3.05 12.90
N GLU A 168 1.35 1.96 12.21
CA GLU A 168 1.00 0.68 12.83
C GLU A 168 2.13 0.18 13.74
N ILE A 169 3.38 0.19 13.26
CA ILE A 169 4.57 -0.15 14.05
C ILE A 169 4.72 0.75 15.27
N ASP A 170 4.54 2.06 15.11
CA ASP A 170 4.65 3.00 16.22
C ASP A 170 3.55 2.77 17.27
N THR A 171 2.33 2.43 16.83
CA THR A 171 1.24 2.04 17.74
C THR A 171 1.55 0.72 18.44
N GLU A 172 2.02 -0.30 17.72
CA GLU A 172 2.40 -1.60 18.28
C GLU A 172 3.52 -1.43 19.31
N LYS A 173 4.56 -0.65 18.99
CA LYS A 173 5.65 -0.32 19.93
C LYS A 173 5.15 0.41 21.18
N SER A 174 4.22 1.36 21.03
CA SER A 174 3.65 2.07 22.17
C SER A 174 2.81 1.14 23.07
N THR A 175 2.03 0.24 22.47
CA THR A 175 1.23 -0.75 23.20
C THR A 175 2.13 -1.77 23.90
N LEU A 176 3.17 -2.27 23.22
CA LEU A 176 4.17 -3.17 23.78
C LEU A 176 4.91 -2.54 24.96
N ASN A 177 5.28 -1.26 24.87
CA ASN A 177 5.91 -0.52 25.97
C ASN A 177 4.97 -0.37 27.17
N SER A 178 3.71 -0.02 26.93
CA SER A 178 2.71 0.08 28.00
C SER A 178 2.49 -1.28 28.67
N TYR A 179 2.37 -2.35 27.89
CA TYR A 179 2.26 -3.72 28.37
C TYR A 179 3.50 -4.14 29.18
N LEU A 180 4.70 -3.88 28.68
CA LEU A 180 5.96 -4.15 29.38
C LEU A 180 6.02 -3.43 30.72
N SER A 181 5.73 -2.13 30.75
CA SER A 181 5.77 -1.35 31.99
C SER A 181 4.77 -1.85 33.04
N GLU A 182 3.53 -2.16 32.65
CA GLU A 182 2.52 -2.71 33.56
C GLU A 182 2.94 -4.09 34.09
N ARG A 183 3.49 -4.94 33.22
CA ARG A 183 3.89 -6.30 33.61
C ARG A 183 5.13 -6.32 34.47
N LEU A 184 6.14 -5.52 34.16
CA LEU A 184 7.33 -5.36 34.99
C LEU A 184 6.97 -4.77 36.36
N ALA A 185 6.06 -3.78 36.42
CA ALA A 185 5.57 -3.26 37.68
C ALA A 185 4.82 -4.32 38.52
N SER A 186 4.02 -5.18 37.86
CA SER A 186 3.39 -6.33 38.51
C SER A 186 4.43 -7.33 39.04
N ASP A 187 5.51 -7.57 38.30
CA ASP A 187 6.57 -8.50 38.70
C ASP A 187 7.38 -7.96 39.86
N ASP A 188 7.73 -6.67 39.84
CA ASP A 188 8.36 -5.98 40.95
C ASP A 188 7.48 -6.03 42.22
N GLN A 189 6.15 -5.97 42.06
CA GLN A 189 5.23 -6.15 43.17
C GLN A 189 5.25 -7.58 43.73
N ILE A 190 5.40 -8.60 42.90
CA ILE A 190 5.53 -9.99 43.34
C ILE A 190 6.89 -10.20 44.02
N LEU A 191 7.97 -9.70 43.42
CA LEU A 191 9.33 -9.81 43.92
C LEU A 191 9.51 -9.06 45.24
N SER A 192 8.90 -7.90 45.43
CA SER A 192 8.92 -7.16 46.71
C SER A 192 8.19 -7.89 47.84
N ARG A 193 7.23 -8.76 47.52
CA ARG A 193 6.55 -9.60 48.52
C ARG A 193 7.34 -10.86 48.86
N LEU A 194 8.27 -11.31 48.01
CA LEU A 194 9.06 -12.52 48.20
C LEU A 194 9.93 -12.50 49.49
N PRO A 195 10.59 -11.39 49.85
CA PRO A 195 11.32 -11.28 51.12
C PRO A 195 10.45 -11.54 52.35
N SER A 196 9.14 -11.28 52.31
CA SER A 196 8.23 -11.59 53.42
C SER A 196 7.99 -13.09 53.62
N ILE A 197 8.30 -13.91 52.62
CA ILE A 197 8.18 -15.37 52.65
C ILE A 197 9.46 -16.00 53.21
N VAL A 198 10.61 -15.32 53.09
CA VAL A 198 11.92 -15.80 53.56
C VAL A 198 11.93 -16.16 55.05
N PRO A 199 11.35 -15.37 55.99
CA PRO A 199 11.26 -15.74 57.40
C PRO A 199 10.48 -17.04 57.66
N LYS A 200 9.47 -17.34 56.83
CA LYS A 200 8.68 -18.59 56.90
C LYS A 200 9.45 -19.80 56.38
N LEU A 201 10.45 -19.55 55.53
CA LEU A 201 11.34 -20.56 54.97
C LEU A 201 12.56 -20.84 55.88
N VAL A 202 13.03 -19.79 56.56
CA VAL A 202 14.23 -19.78 57.40
C VAL A 202 13.90 -20.08 58.87
N THR A 203 12.63 -20.32 59.21
CA THR A 203 12.21 -20.65 60.58
C THR A 203 13.11 -21.76 61.11
N LYS A 204 13.94 -21.35 62.07
CA LYS A 204 15.20 -22.01 62.40
C LYS A 204 14.88 -23.31 63.14
N MET A 205 15.75 -24.28 62.93
CA MET A 205 15.80 -25.59 63.55
C MET A 205 16.01 -25.48 65.08
N GLU A 206 15.01 -25.00 65.82
CA GLU A 206 14.98 -25.05 67.30
C GLU A 206 14.77 -26.49 67.82
N SER A 207 14.46 -27.44 66.91
CA SER A 207 14.20 -28.84 67.21
C SER A 207 15.37 -29.58 67.89
N SER A 208 16.62 -29.13 67.74
CA SER A 208 17.77 -29.77 68.40
C SER A 208 17.79 -29.53 69.91
N GLN A 209 17.21 -28.43 70.39
CA GLN A 209 17.20 -28.12 71.82
C GLN A 209 16.04 -28.85 72.51
N ASP A 210 14.89 -28.93 71.84
CA ASP A 210 13.72 -29.67 72.31
C ASP A 210 13.99 -31.17 72.47
N GLU A 211 14.76 -31.80 71.58
CA GLU A 211 15.04 -33.24 71.65
C GLU A 211 15.86 -33.64 72.88
N LYS A 212 16.92 -32.87 73.17
CA LYS A 212 17.72 -33.06 74.39
C LYS A 212 16.89 -32.79 75.64
N SER A 213 15.96 -31.84 75.56
CA SER A 213 15.05 -31.52 76.65
C SER A 213 14.09 -32.68 76.91
N ILE A 214 13.41 -33.19 75.88
CA ILE A 214 12.45 -34.31 75.98
C ILE A 214 13.13 -35.54 76.59
N GLU A 215 14.35 -35.85 76.16
CA GLU A 215 15.09 -36.99 76.70
C GLU A 215 15.52 -36.79 78.16
N GLN A 216 15.88 -35.56 78.54
CA GLN A 216 16.15 -35.20 79.95
C GLN A 216 14.89 -35.31 80.82
N TRP A 217 13.75 -34.80 80.35
CA TRP A 217 12.47 -34.90 81.06
C TRP A 217 12.02 -36.35 81.21
N CYS A 218 12.14 -37.18 80.16
CA CYS A 218 11.81 -38.60 80.23
C CYS A 218 12.70 -39.32 81.26
N LYS A 219 14.02 -39.07 81.26
CA LYS A 219 14.93 -39.63 82.27
C LYS A 219 14.59 -39.18 83.69
N ALA A 220 14.24 -37.91 83.89
CA ALA A 220 13.81 -37.41 85.18
C ALA A 220 12.51 -38.09 85.65
N ILE A 221 11.52 -38.24 84.77
CA ILE A 221 10.25 -38.90 85.08
C ILE A 221 10.46 -40.39 85.43
N ILE A 222 11.33 -41.11 84.70
CA ILE A 222 11.69 -42.49 85.03
C ILE A 222 12.29 -42.55 86.44
N SER A 223 13.21 -41.64 86.78
CA SER A 223 13.82 -41.60 88.10
C SER A 223 12.81 -41.31 89.22
N PHE A 224 11.87 -40.40 89.00
CA PHE A 224 10.82 -40.07 89.97
C PHE A 224 9.81 -41.21 90.14
N ARG A 225 9.34 -41.82 89.05
CA ARG A 225 8.42 -42.98 89.12
C ARG A 225 9.07 -44.19 89.76
N THR A 226 10.34 -44.47 89.44
CA THR A 226 11.12 -45.54 90.08
C THR A 226 11.24 -45.28 91.57
N GLY A 227 11.64 -44.06 91.98
CA GLY A 227 11.74 -43.69 93.39
C GLY A 227 10.40 -43.76 94.13
N GLU A 228 9.29 -43.36 93.50
CA GLU A 228 7.95 -43.46 94.09
C GLU A 228 7.52 -44.92 94.29
N ILE A 229 7.70 -45.77 93.28
CA ILE A 229 7.31 -47.18 93.36
C ILE A 229 8.16 -47.91 94.40
N LYS A 230 9.49 -47.68 94.41
CA LYS A 230 10.40 -48.22 95.43
C LYS A 230 10.00 -47.81 96.83
N ALA A 231 9.77 -46.51 97.05
CA ALA A 231 9.34 -46.02 98.36
C ALA A 231 7.99 -46.61 98.81
N ARG A 232 7.06 -46.88 97.88
CA ARG A 232 5.80 -47.57 98.19
C ARG A 232 6.01 -49.05 98.53
N VAL A 233 6.87 -49.76 97.78
CA VAL A 233 7.22 -51.17 98.04
C VAL A 233 7.93 -51.29 99.39
N ASP A 234 8.91 -50.44 99.67
CA ASP A 234 9.61 -50.37 100.95
C ASP A 234 8.65 -50.04 102.11
N ALA A 235 7.73 -49.09 101.92
CA ALA A 235 6.74 -48.77 102.94
C ALA A 235 5.79 -49.95 103.22
N VAL A 236 5.34 -50.68 102.20
CA VAL A 236 4.52 -51.89 102.37
C VAL A 236 5.32 -53.00 103.04
N TYR A 237 6.57 -53.21 102.63
CA TYR A 237 7.47 -54.17 103.26
C TYR A 237 7.68 -53.87 104.74
N LEU A 238 8.04 -52.63 105.10
CA LEU A 238 8.21 -52.21 106.49
C LEU A 238 6.92 -52.26 107.30
N ASN A 239 5.78 -51.88 106.73
CA ASN A 239 4.48 -51.95 107.40
C ASN A 239 4.05 -53.40 107.66
N THR A 240 4.28 -54.32 106.71
CA THR A 240 3.99 -55.75 106.91
C THR A 240 4.92 -56.37 107.96
N LEU A 241 6.18 -55.96 108.03
CA LEU A 241 7.11 -56.34 109.11
C LEU A 241 6.68 -55.81 110.47
N SER A 242 6.12 -54.60 110.56
CA SER A 242 5.59 -54.06 111.82
C SER A 242 4.26 -54.71 112.23
N ASP A 243 3.39 -55.04 111.28
CA ASP A 243 2.12 -55.73 111.54
C ASP A 243 2.32 -57.22 111.87
N HIS A 244 3.44 -57.82 111.45
CA HIS A 244 3.84 -59.18 111.80
C HIS A 244 4.80 -59.27 112.99
N ALA A 245 4.95 -58.25 113.83
CA ALA A 245 5.66 -58.42 115.11
C ALA A 245 4.89 -59.39 116.02
N PRO A 246 5.26 -60.68 116.14
CA PRO A 246 4.52 -61.61 116.95
C PRO A 246 5.13 -61.55 118.34
N ASN A 247 4.32 -61.15 119.31
CA ASN A 247 4.45 -61.71 120.65
C ASN A 247 4.26 -63.24 120.54
N GLY A 248 5.32 -63.99 120.24
CA GLY A 248 5.24 -65.44 120.11
C GLY A 248 6.45 -66.08 119.45
N HIS A 249 7.18 -66.89 120.22
CA HIS A 249 8.36 -67.65 119.84
C HIS A 249 8.20 -68.46 118.54
N SER A 250 9.00 -68.17 117.51
CA SER A 250 9.24 -69.12 116.42
C SER A 250 10.44 -70.00 116.78
N ASN A 251 10.20 -71.30 116.97
CA ASN A 251 11.24 -72.33 117.12
C ASN A 251 11.87 -72.69 115.76
N ALA A 252 12.49 -71.72 115.09
CA ALA A 252 13.32 -71.94 113.91
C ALA A 252 14.79 -71.60 114.25
N PRO A 253 15.78 -72.38 113.81
CA PRO A 253 17.19 -72.09 114.07
C PRO A 253 17.58 -70.73 113.47
N ASP A 254 18.39 -69.96 114.20
CA ASP A 254 18.77 -68.58 113.85
C ASP A 254 19.47 -68.48 112.48
N ASP A 255 20.08 -69.58 112.01
CA ASP A 255 20.71 -69.67 110.69
C ASP A 255 19.68 -69.71 109.54
N GLU A 256 18.55 -70.42 109.69
CA GLU A 256 17.47 -70.44 108.67
C GLU A 256 16.76 -69.08 108.56
N LEU A 257 16.63 -68.34 109.67
CA LEU A 257 16.06 -66.99 109.67
C LEU A 257 16.98 -65.94 109.03
N LYS A 258 18.30 -66.17 109.03
CA LYS A 258 19.27 -65.31 108.34
C LYS A 258 19.30 -65.61 106.85
N GLU A 259 19.28 -66.88 106.46
CA GLU A 259 19.21 -67.29 105.06
C GLU A 259 17.92 -66.80 104.40
N ARG A 260 16.77 -66.92 105.09
CA ARG A 260 15.48 -66.41 104.60
C ARG A 260 15.46 -64.88 104.47
N ARG A 261 16.08 -64.14 105.40
CA ARG A 261 16.24 -62.68 105.29
C ARG A 261 17.16 -62.30 104.13
N GLY A 262 18.24 -63.03 103.90
CA GLY A 262 19.13 -62.83 102.76
C GLY A 262 18.44 -63.10 101.42
N SER A 263 17.65 -64.17 101.32
CA SER A 263 16.86 -64.49 100.13
C SER A 263 15.82 -63.40 99.84
N LEU A 264 15.09 -62.95 100.85
CA LEU A 264 14.07 -61.92 100.70
C LEU A 264 14.66 -60.55 100.33
N GLN A 265 15.86 -60.24 100.84
CA GLN A 265 16.60 -59.04 100.44
C GLN A 265 17.06 -59.14 98.98
N ALA A 266 17.56 -60.30 98.54
CA ALA A 266 17.94 -60.53 97.14
C ALA A 266 16.75 -60.42 96.19
N GLU A 267 15.60 -60.99 96.56
CA GLU A 267 14.33 -60.85 95.80
C GLU A 267 13.87 -59.39 95.74
N MET A 268 14.09 -58.61 96.81
CA MET A 268 13.75 -57.19 96.83
C MET A 268 14.69 -56.35 95.96
N GLU A 269 16.00 -56.67 95.95
CA GLU A 269 16.99 -56.05 95.05
C GLU A 269 16.70 -56.40 93.57
N GLU A 270 16.25 -57.63 93.28
CA GLU A 270 15.78 -58.05 91.96
C GLU A 270 14.52 -57.29 91.55
N LEU A 271 13.51 -57.22 92.42
CA LEU A 271 12.29 -56.44 92.20
C LEU A 271 12.60 -54.95 91.96
N ASP A 272 13.55 -54.39 92.69
CA ASP A 272 14.01 -53.01 92.54
C ASP A 272 14.62 -52.71 91.17
N SER A 273 15.27 -53.71 90.57
CA SER A 273 15.82 -53.64 89.21
C SER A 273 14.72 -53.78 88.14
N GLU A 274 13.73 -54.63 88.39
CA GLU A 274 12.58 -54.82 87.51
C GLU A 274 11.67 -53.59 87.51
N ILE A 275 11.44 -52.96 88.66
CA ILE A 275 10.69 -51.69 88.78
C ILE A 275 11.29 -50.60 87.90
N ALA A 276 12.62 -50.49 87.85
CA ALA A 276 13.30 -49.51 87.01
C ALA A 276 13.07 -49.79 85.51
N SER A 277 13.15 -51.06 85.10
CA SER A 277 12.90 -51.48 83.70
C SER A 277 11.44 -51.27 83.28
N VAL A 278 10.49 -51.59 84.15
CA VAL A 278 9.05 -51.38 83.89
C VAL A 278 8.72 -49.89 83.85
N ALA A 279 9.28 -49.08 84.76
CA ALA A 279 9.09 -47.62 84.74
C ALA A 279 9.64 -46.98 83.45
N GLU A 280 10.80 -47.45 82.96
CA GLU A 280 11.36 -47.05 81.67
C GLU A 280 10.42 -47.41 80.51
N MET A 281 9.95 -48.67 80.45
CA MET A 281 9.03 -49.12 79.40
C MET A 281 7.72 -48.32 79.37
N VAL A 282 7.16 -48.00 80.55
CA VAL A 282 5.92 -47.22 80.65
C VAL A 282 6.14 -45.78 80.18
N VAL A 283 7.22 -45.12 80.60
CA VAL A 283 7.53 -43.75 80.15
C VAL A 283 7.85 -43.71 78.66
N GLU A 284 8.54 -44.73 78.14
CA GLU A 284 8.83 -44.90 76.73
C GLU A 284 7.54 -44.94 75.89
N HIS A 285 6.55 -45.72 76.34
CA HIS A 285 5.28 -45.89 75.64
C HIS A 285 4.30 -44.72 75.83
N GLU A 286 4.13 -44.23 77.07
CA GLU A 286 3.14 -43.18 77.40
C GLU A 286 3.58 -41.78 76.99
N LEU A 287 4.88 -41.49 77.06
CA LEU A 287 5.39 -40.13 76.93
C LEU A 287 6.35 -40.00 75.75
N ARG A 288 7.43 -40.79 75.72
CA ARG A 288 8.50 -40.59 74.72
C ARG A 288 8.00 -40.84 73.29
N LYS A 289 7.31 -41.95 73.04
CA LYS A 289 6.77 -42.28 71.71
C LYS A 289 5.77 -41.22 71.21
N PRO A 290 4.70 -40.84 71.95
CA PRO A 290 3.77 -39.81 71.50
C PRO A 290 4.42 -38.44 71.27
N MET A 291 5.39 -38.04 72.09
CA MET A 291 6.11 -36.77 71.92
C MET A 291 6.96 -36.77 70.65
N ASN A 292 7.66 -37.86 70.36
CA ASN A 292 8.43 -38.02 69.13
C ASN A 292 7.52 -38.09 67.89
N GLU A 293 6.39 -38.80 67.96
CA GLU A 293 5.44 -38.84 66.85
C GLU A 293 4.82 -37.46 66.55
N MET A 294 4.48 -36.67 67.57
CA MET A 294 4.01 -35.30 67.40
C MET A 294 5.07 -34.39 66.78
N LYS A 295 6.33 -34.51 67.23
CA LYS A 295 7.46 -33.80 66.64
C LYS A 295 7.63 -34.17 65.16
N ASP A 296 7.67 -35.46 64.84
CA ASP A 296 7.80 -35.94 63.47
C ASP A 296 6.68 -35.44 62.56
N ARG A 297 5.44 -35.38 63.07
CA ARG A 297 4.31 -34.79 62.33
C ARG A 297 4.53 -33.31 62.08
N LYS A 298 4.92 -32.54 63.10
CA LYS A 298 5.22 -31.10 62.96
C LYS A 298 6.37 -30.85 62.00
N ASP A 299 7.44 -31.66 62.06
CA ASP A 299 8.58 -31.55 61.15
C ASP A 299 8.17 -31.89 59.70
N ARG A 300 7.30 -32.89 59.50
CA ARG A 300 6.70 -33.18 58.18
C ARG A 300 5.85 -32.03 57.66
N GLU A 301 5.01 -31.41 58.50
CA GLU A 301 4.20 -30.25 58.12
C GLU A 301 5.05 -29.04 57.74
N VAL A 302 6.09 -28.74 58.54
CA VAL A 302 7.04 -27.65 58.26
C VAL A 302 7.81 -27.91 56.97
N THR A 303 8.29 -29.13 56.75
CA THR A 303 9.01 -29.50 55.52
C THR A 303 8.09 -29.45 54.29
N GLN A 304 6.85 -29.95 54.40
CA GLN A 304 5.85 -29.85 53.32
C GLN A 304 5.51 -28.39 53.00
N ALA A 305 5.27 -27.55 54.02
CA ALA A 305 5.03 -26.12 53.82
C ALA A 305 6.23 -25.44 53.15
N ARG A 306 7.46 -25.77 53.58
CA ARG A 306 8.68 -25.26 52.97
C ARG A 306 8.82 -25.66 51.50
N ILE A 307 8.55 -26.92 51.16
CA ILE A 307 8.55 -27.41 49.78
C ILE A 307 7.50 -26.69 48.95
N ALA A 308 6.28 -26.51 49.48
CA ALA A 308 5.21 -25.79 48.79
C ALA A 308 5.58 -24.33 48.51
N TRP A 309 6.18 -23.62 49.48
CA TRP A 309 6.66 -22.26 49.29
C TRP A 309 7.83 -22.18 48.30
N LEU A 310 8.78 -23.13 48.34
CA LEU A 310 9.86 -23.20 47.35
C LEU A 310 9.33 -23.45 45.94
N ASN A 311 8.39 -24.38 45.79
CA ASN A 311 7.74 -24.65 44.51
C ASN A 311 6.97 -23.42 44.00
N TYR A 312 6.29 -22.70 44.88
CA TYR A 312 5.65 -21.43 44.54
C TYR A 312 6.67 -20.44 43.99
N VAL A 313 7.78 -20.19 44.69
CA VAL A 313 8.84 -19.26 44.25
C VAL A 313 9.47 -19.71 42.92
N LEU A 314 9.75 -20.99 42.75
CA LEU A 314 10.31 -21.51 41.50
C LEU A 314 9.32 -21.37 40.34
N SER A 315 8.05 -21.69 40.57
CA SER A 315 7.01 -21.56 39.54
C SER A 315 6.74 -20.11 39.14
N THR A 316 6.81 -19.16 40.08
CA THR A 316 6.65 -17.74 39.76
C THR A 316 7.85 -17.20 39.00
N LEU A 317 9.08 -17.59 39.36
CA LEU A 317 10.29 -17.23 38.62
C LEU A 317 10.30 -17.83 37.20
N ASP A 318 9.94 -19.10 37.04
CA ASP A 318 9.82 -19.74 35.73
C ASP A 318 8.75 -19.07 34.87
N TYR A 319 7.58 -18.74 35.46
CA TYR A 319 6.53 -18.00 34.77
C TYR A 319 6.99 -16.61 34.32
N MET A 320 7.66 -15.85 35.20
CA MET A 320 8.24 -14.55 34.85
C MET A 320 9.28 -14.67 33.74
N GLY A 321 10.14 -15.69 33.78
CA GLY A 321 11.14 -15.98 32.75
C GLY A 321 10.53 -16.28 31.38
N ARG A 322 9.62 -17.25 31.29
CA ARG A 322 8.95 -17.61 30.02
C ARG A 322 8.20 -16.44 29.40
N ARG A 323 7.58 -15.62 30.24
CA ARG A 323 6.88 -14.41 29.77
C ARG A 323 7.88 -13.37 29.24
N LEU A 324 9.00 -13.14 29.93
CA LEU A 324 10.07 -12.27 29.43
C LEU A 324 10.60 -12.76 28.08
N ASP A 325 10.81 -14.06 27.91
CA ASP A 325 11.24 -14.64 26.63
C ASP A 325 10.22 -14.38 25.51
N THR A 326 8.92 -14.51 25.81
CA THR A 326 7.84 -14.25 24.84
C THR A 326 7.82 -12.78 24.42
N VAL A 327 7.98 -11.87 25.38
CA VAL A 327 8.01 -10.42 25.12
C VAL A 327 9.30 -10.02 24.38
N ALA A 328 10.42 -10.63 24.70
CA ALA A 328 11.69 -10.41 24.01
C ALA A 328 11.61 -10.85 22.53
N ALA A 329 10.97 -11.99 22.26
CA ALA A 329 10.71 -12.44 20.89
C ALA A 329 9.82 -11.45 20.13
N SER A 330 8.69 -11.03 20.71
CA SER A 330 7.80 -10.04 20.09
C SER A 330 8.49 -8.68 19.85
N THR A 331 9.33 -8.24 20.78
CA THR A 331 10.09 -6.98 20.61
C THR A 331 11.07 -7.10 19.43
N LYS A 332 11.75 -8.24 19.32
CA LYS A 332 12.68 -8.51 18.23
C LYS A 332 11.96 -8.52 16.87
N ASP A 333 10.79 -9.13 16.78
CA ASP A 333 10.00 -9.16 15.54
C ASP A 333 9.59 -7.74 15.11
N VAL A 334 9.14 -6.90 16.05
CA VAL A 334 8.79 -5.49 15.78
C VAL A 334 10.02 -4.69 15.34
N ASP A 335 11.17 -4.89 15.98
CA ASP A 335 12.42 -4.21 15.60
C ASP A 335 12.93 -4.67 14.22
N GLU A 336 12.84 -5.95 13.89
CA GLU A 336 13.19 -6.49 12.58
C GLU A 336 12.28 -5.93 11.47
N LEU A 337 10.97 -5.88 11.74
CA LEU A 337 9.99 -5.28 10.83
C LEU A 337 10.27 -3.78 10.65
N HIS A 338 10.59 -3.04 11.71
CA HIS A 338 10.96 -1.63 11.61
C HIS A 338 12.24 -1.43 10.78
N GLN A 339 13.26 -2.27 10.96
CA GLN A 339 14.48 -2.23 10.15
C GLN A 339 14.15 -2.51 8.67
N ALA A 340 13.37 -3.55 8.38
CA ALA A 340 12.93 -3.86 7.02
C ALA A 340 12.17 -2.68 6.40
N LEU A 341 11.27 -2.05 7.16
CA LEU A 341 10.53 -0.88 6.73
C LEU A 341 11.45 0.31 6.41
N SER A 342 12.46 0.56 7.25
CA SER A 342 13.44 1.62 7.02
C SER A 342 14.28 1.38 5.76
N HIS A 343 14.62 0.12 5.48
CA HIS A 343 15.34 -0.27 4.27
C HIS A 343 14.46 -0.10 3.03
N VAL A 344 13.20 -0.51 3.09
CA VAL A 344 12.22 -0.29 2.02
C VAL A 344 12.00 1.20 1.81
N GLY A 345 11.82 1.99 2.86
CA GLY A 345 11.67 3.44 2.78
C GLY A 345 12.87 4.13 2.14
N ALA A 346 14.09 3.73 2.50
CA ALA A 346 15.31 4.24 1.88
C ALA A 346 15.43 3.83 0.40
N ALA A 347 15.03 2.60 0.04
CA ALA A 347 15.02 2.14 -1.34
C ALA A 347 13.95 2.87 -2.18
N THR A 348 12.77 3.07 -1.61
CA THR A 348 11.66 3.82 -2.21
C THR A 348 12.07 5.27 -2.45
N SER A 349 12.65 5.95 -1.46
CA SER A 349 13.13 7.33 -1.61
C SER A 349 14.24 7.49 -2.66
N LYS A 350 15.07 6.45 -2.88
CA LYS A 350 16.10 6.46 -3.95
C LYS A 350 15.53 6.19 -5.34
N ARG A 351 14.44 5.42 -5.44
CA ARG A 351 13.86 4.97 -6.72
C ARG A 351 12.71 5.85 -7.18
N LEU A 352 12.00 6.50 -6.27
CA LEU A 352 11.04 7.54 -6.61
C LEU A 352 11.83 8.75 -7.13
N PRO A 353 11.50 9.25 -8.33
CA PRO A 353 11.97 10.57 -8.73
C PRO A 353 11.52 11.60 -7.70
N ASP A 354 12.39 12.57 -7.40
CA ASP A 354 12.06 13.75 -6.61
C ASP A 354 11.14 14.64 -7.45
N THR A 355 9.91 14.18 -7.67
CA THR A 355 8.90 14.88 -8.45
C THR A 355 8.28 15.94 -7.55
N HIS A 356 9.11 16.87 -7.07
CA HIS A 356 8.68 18.23 -6.79
C HIS A 356 8.38 18.94 -8.12
N VAL A 357 7.46 18.41 -8.92
CA VAL A 357 6.66 19.27 -9.77
C VAL A 357 5.67 19.89 -8.80
N ALA A 358 5.86 21.19 -8.55
CA ALA A 358 4.92 22.03 -7.83
C ALA A 358 3.51 21.56 -8.14
N ARG A 359 2.81 21.14 -7.09
CA ARG A 359 1.41 20.70 -7.08
C ARG A 359 0.57 21.69 -7.88
N LEU A 360 0.48 21.49 -9.19
CA LEU A 360 -0.58 22.02 -10.01
C LEU A 360 -1.76 21.16 -9.60
N THR A 361 -2.47 21.61 -8.56
CA THR A 361 -3.83 21.18 -8.27
C THR A 361 -4.56 21.01 -9.60
N PRO A 362 -4.91 19.78 -10.01
CA PRO A 362 -5.83 19.64 -11.11
C PRO A 362 -7.11 20.36 -10.67
N PRO A 363 -7.70 21.25 -11.50
CA PRO A 363 -9.01 21.77 -11.19
C PRO A 363 -9.91 20.54 -11.11
N ARG A 364 -10.43 20.32 -9.91
CA ARG A 364 -11.41 19.31 -9.57
C ARG A 364 -12.62 19.51 -10.49
N ARG A 365 -12.56 19.01 -11.71
CA ARG A 365 -13.72 18.76 -12.55
C ARG A 365 -14.43 17.60 -11.89
N ARG A 366 -15.25 17.97 -10.91
CA ARG A 366 -16.41 17.19 -10.50
C ARG A 366 -17.20 16.96 -11.78
N THR A 367 -17.07 15.78 -12.37
CA THR A 367 -18.12 15.23 -13.21
C THR A 367 -19.33 15.14 -12.31
N THR A 368 -20.23 16.10 -12.51
CA THR A 368 -21.57 16.13 -11.98
C THR A 368 -22.32 14.93 -12.54
N SER A 369 -22.21 13.76 -11.89
CA SER A 369 -23.34 12.86 -11.81
C SER A 369 -24.19 13.32 -10.64
N VAL A 370 -25.40 13.72 -10.98
CA VAL A 370 -26.43 14.32 -10.15
C VAL A 370 -26.61 13.59 -8.81
N PRO A 371 -26.38 14.25 -7.67
CA PRO A 371 -27.12 13.98 -6.46
C PRO A 371 -28.35 14.91 -6.50
N SER A 372 -29.53 14.32 -6.69
CA SER A 372 -30.81 14.99 -6.47
C SER A 372 -30.89 15.40 -4.99
N LEU A 373 -30.42 16.62 -4.70
CA LEU A 373 -30.71 17.32 -3.45
C LEU A 373 -31.98 18.13 -3.67
N ALA A 374 -33.13 17.44 -3.53
CA ALA A 374 -34.35 18.10 -3.11
C ALA A 374 -34.28 18.27 -1.58
N PHE A 375 -33.74 19.41 -1.15
CA PHE A 375 -33.97 19.92 0.21
C PHE A 375 -35.29 20.68 0.22
N THR A 376 -36.26 20.17 0.99
CA THR A 376 -37.03 20.87 2.05
C THR A 376 -38.15 19.93 2.54
N PRO A 377 -38.66 20.06 3.78
CA PRO A 377 -38.11 20.68 4.99
C PRO A 377 -37.97 19.66 6.14
N MET A 378 -37.34 20.08 7.24
CA MET A 378 -37.46 19.43 8.55
C MET A 378 -38.95 19.36 8.95
N VAL A 379 -39.60 18.23 8.69
CA VAL A 379 -40.76 17.83 9.46
C VAL A 379 -40.21 17.07 10.66
N LYS A 380 -40.41 17.64 11.85
CA LYS A 380 -40.27 16.93 13.12
C LYS A 380 -41.32 15.80 13.15
N LEU A 381 -41.06 14.70 12.46
CA LEU A 381 -41.75 13.45 12.69
C LEU A 381 -41.10 12.83 13.91
N LYS A 382 -41.85 12.85 15.01
CA LYS A 382 -41.57 12.01 16.18
C LYS A 382 -41.22 10.61 15.68
N PRO A 383 -40.11 9.99 16.11
CA PRO A 383 -39.93 8.57 15.85
C PRO A 383 -41.11 7.83 16.48
N SER A 384 -41.84 7.07 15.66
CA SER A 384 -42.58 5.92 16.16
C SER A 384 -41.58 5.05 16.92
N LYS A 385 -41.95 4.64 18.14
CA LYS A 385 -41.13 3.88 19.11
C LYS A 385 -39.99 3.10 18.45
N THR A 386 -38.80 3.67 18.44
CA THR A 386 -37.58 2.93 18.13
C THR A 386 -37.23 2.08 19.34
N LEU A 387 -36.80 0.84 19.12
CA LEU A 387 -36.17 0.05 20.16
C LEU A 387 -35.03 0.85 20.80
N ASP A 388 -35.04 0.92 22.12
CA ASP A 388 -34.01 1.61 22.90
C ASP A 388 -32.74 0.73 22.94
N LEU A 389 -32.00 0.71 21.83
CA LEU A 389 -30.72 0.02 21.75
C LEU A 389 -29.59 0.90 22.32
N PRO A 390 -28.61 0.32 23.03
CA PRO A 390 -27.40 1.03 23.45
C PRO A 390 -26.73 1.79 22.30
N VAL A 391 -26.26 3.02 22.56
CA VAL A 391 -25.65 3.93 21.56
C VAL A 391 -24.51 3.24 20.78
N ALA A 392 -23.69 2.41 21.44
CA ALA A 392 -22.62 1.66 20.79
C ALA A 392 -23.12 0.66 19.73
N LEU A 393 -24.29 0.05 19.94
CA LEU A 393 -24.89 -0.86 18.96
C LEU A 393 -25.55 -0.09 17.82
N GLN A 394 -26.12 1.08 18.10
CA GLN A 394 -26.65 1.96 17.04
C GLN A 394 -25.54 2.44 16.11
N ASP A 395 -24.39 2.83 16.65
CA ASP A 395 -23.22 3.24 15.86
C ASP A 395 -22.63 2.06 15.09
N SER A 396 -22.52 0.88 15.70
CA SER A 396 -22.07 -0.34 15.00
C SER A 396 -22.98 -0.72 13.83
N LEU A 397 -24.30 -0.65 13.99
CA LEU A 397 -25.28 -0.92 12.93
C LEU A 397 -25.24 0.14 11.82
N ARG A 398 -24.97 1.41 12.16
CA ARG A 398 -24.74 2.49 11.18
C ARG A 398 -23.45 2.28 10.38
N HIS A 399 -22.36 1.88 11.05
CA HIS A 399 -21.10 1.52 10.38
C HIS A 399 -21.27 0.28 9.49
N ALA A 400 -22.10 -0.67 9.92
CA ALA A 400 -22.49 -1.83 9.14
C ALA A 400 -23.58 -1.52 8.10
N GLY A 401 -24.03 -0.27 7.94
CA GLY A 401 -25.04 0.13 6.94
C GLY A 401 -26.39 -0.58 7.05
N VAL A 402 -26.75 -1.13 8.21
CA VAL A 402 -28.01 -1.84 8.44
C VAL A 402 -29.05 -0.88 9.04
N PRO A 403 -30.25 -0.73 8.45
CA PRO A 403 -31.28 0.14 9.00
C PRO A 403 -31.85 -0.44 10.30
N PHE A 404 -31.84 0.35 11.38
CA PHE A 404 -32.29 -0.05 12.73
C PHE A 404 -33.67 0.51 13.12
N ASN A 405 -34.43 1.07 12.16
CA ASN A 405 -35.77 1.66 12.37
C ASN A 405 -36.88 0.60 12.45
N GLN A 406 -36.70 -0.42 13.29
CA GLN A 406 -37.60 -1.57 13.33
C GLN A 406 -38.31 -1.70 14.68
N ASP A 407 -39.55 -2.20 14.64
CA ASP A 407 -40.46 -2.20 15.80
C ASP A 407 -40.20 -3.37 16.77
N SER A 408 -39.42 -4.39 16.36
CA SER A 408 -39.12 -5.60 17.16
C SER A 408 -37.65 -6.06 17.04
N ILE A 409 -37.14 -6.74 18.06
CA ILE A 409 -35.77 -7.29 18.06
C ILE A 409 -35.66 -8.43 17.04
N GLU A 410 -36.74 -9.19 16.87
CA GLU A 410 -36.87 -10.28 15.91
C GLU A 410 -36.72 -9.76 14.48
N SER A 411 -37.41 -8.68 14.12
CA SER A 411 -37.23 -8.07 12.79
C SER A 411 -35.79 -7.59 12.57
N LEU A 412 -35.14 -7.03 13.60
CA LEU A 412 -33.77 -6.52 13.50
C LEU A 412 -32.79 -7.67 13.24
N ARG A 413 -33.02 -8.80 13.91
CA ARG A 413 -32.28 -10.03 13.70
C ARG A 413 -32.47 -10.56 12.27
N ASP A 414 -33.68 -10.59 11.76
CA ASP A 414 -33.96 -11.07 10.39
C ASP A 414 -33.29 -10.18 9.33
N SER A 415 -33.35 -8.87 9.53
CA SER A 415 -32.65 -7.87 8.70
C SER A 415 -31.13 -8.05 8.74
N LEU A 416 -30.57 -8.33 9.91
CA LEU A 416 -29.13 -8.59 10.07
C LEU A 416 -28.71 -9.89 9.38
N ILE A 417 -29.52 -10.96 9.49
CA ILE A 417 -29.30 -12.22 8.78
C ILE A 417 -29.35 -12.01 7.26
N HIS A 418 -30.35 -11.27 6.76
CA HIS A 418 -30.44 -10.96 5.33
C HIS A 418 -29.26 -10.12 4.83
N ALA A 419 -28.84 -9.12 5.62
CA ALA A 419 -27.68 -8.29 5.30
C ALA A 419 -26.35 -9.05 5.36
N GLN A 420 -26.26 -10.08 6.20
CA GLN A 420 -25.11 -10.98 6.23
C GLN A 420 -25.08 -11.86 4.97
N LEU A 421 -26.20 -12.51 4.63
CA LEU A 421 -26.29 -13.38 3.45
C LEU A 421 -26.03 -12.61 2.14
N ASP A 422 -26.61 -11.42 1.97
CA ASP A 422 -26.38 -10.57 0.79
C ASP A 422 -24.90 -10.14 0.66
N ARG A 423 -24.21 -9.92 1.80
CA ARG A 423 -22.78 -9.61 1.78
C ARG A 423 -21.90 -10.80 1.49
N GLU A 424 -22.20 -11.96 2.05
CA GLU A 424 -21.48 -13.20 1.76
C GLU A 424 -21.63 -13.55 0.27
N GLN A 425 -22.83 -13.39 -0.29
CA GLN A 425 -23.07 -13.56 -1.72
C GLN A 425 -22.27 -12.55 -2.56
N LYS A 426 -22.33 -11.25 -2.23
CA LYS A 426 -21.54 -10.22 -2.94
C LYS A 426 -20.05 -10.45 -2.86
N LEU A 427 -19.55 -10.94 -1.72
CA LEU A 427 -18.14 -11.27 -1.56
C LEU A 427 -17.75 -12.47 -2.42
N HIS A 428 -18.60 -13.50 -2.46
CA HIS A 428 -18.40 -14.64 -3.35
C HIS A 428 -18.41 -14.22 -4.82
N ASP A 429 -19.38 -13.41 -5.24
CA ASP A 429 -19.49 -12.88 -6.61
C ASP A 429 -18.28 -12.01 -6.98
N HIS A 430 -17.79 -11.20 -6.05
CA HIS A 430 -16.56 -10.42 -6.25
C HIS A 430 -15.33 -11.32 -6.40
N TYR A 431 -15.23 -12.37 -5.59
CA TYR A 431 -14.12 -13.31 -5.67
C TYR A 431 -14.12 -14.06 -7.00
N THR A 432 -15.26 -14.61 -7.41
CA THR A 432 -15.40 -15.35 -8.67
C THR A 432 -15.17 -14.44 -9.87
N THR A 433 -15.75 -13.23 -9.89
CA THR A 433 -15.55 -12.25 -10.96
C THR A 433 -14.10 -11.78 -11.04
N THR A 434 -13.44 -11.56 -9.90
CA THR A 434 -12.04 -11.13 -9.88
C THR A 434 -11.13 -12.27 -10.34
N SER A 435 -11.35 -13.50 -9.86
CA SER A 435 -10.56 -14.67 -10.24
C SER A 435 -10.70 -15.01 -11.72
N THR A 436 -11.90 -14.96 -12.27
CA THR A 436 -12.13 -15.20 -13.71
C THR A 436 -11.50 -14.10 -14.56
N SER A 437 -11.72 -12.83 -14.20
CA SER A 437 -11.12 -11.68 -14.89
C SER A 437 -9.59 -11.68 -14.86
N THR A 438 -8.96 -12.11 -13.76
CA THR A 438 -7.50 -12.23 -13.68
C THR A 438 -6.99 -13.40 -14.52
N HIS A 439 -7.68 -14.54 -14.51
CA HIS A 439 -7.34 -15.70 -15.35
C HIS A 439 -7.46 -15.36 -16.84
N ASP A 440 -8.54 -14.72 -17.26
CA ASP A 440 -8.75 -14.30 -18.65
C ASP A 440 -7.67 -13.34 -19.12
N ARG A 441 -7.34 -12.33 -18.31
CA ARG A 441 -6.26 -11.37 -18.64
C ARG A 441 -4.89 -12.03 -18.71
N LEU A 442 -4.63 -13.02 -17.86
CA LEU A 442 -3.38 -13.78 -17.89
C LEU A 442 -3.31 -14.65 -19.14
N ALA A 443 -4.39 -15.34 -19.49
CA ALA A 443 -4.51 -16.16 -20.69
C ALA A 443 -4.38 -15.33 -21.98
N GLU A 444 -5.01 -14.15 -22.04
CA GLU A 444 -4.84 -13.23 -23.18
C GLU A 444 -3.38 -12.79 -23.33
N ARG A 445 -2.71 -12.46 -22.21
CA ARG A 445 -1.30 -12.03 -22.24
C ARG A 445 -0.36 -13.16 -22.61
N SER A 446 -0.56 -14.36 -22.08
CA SER A 446 0.28 -15.52 -22.42
C SER A 446 0.08 -15.93 -23.88
N SER A 447 -1.17 -16.01 -24.35
CA SER A 447 -1.49 -16.31 -25.75
C SER A 447 -0.86 -15.29 -26.71
N LYS A 448 -0.93 -14.00 -26.37
CA LYS A 448 -0.28 -12.96 -27.15
C LYS A 448 1.25 -13.11 -27.14
N ALA A 449 1.86 -13.34 -25.98
CA ALA A 449 3.30 -13.55 -25.86
C ALA A 449 3.78 -14.77 -26.67
N ASP A 450 3.03 -15.88 -26.64
CA ASP A 450 3.31 -17.07 -27.45
C ASP A 450 3.19 -16.77 -28.95
N SER A 451 2.17 -16.00 -29.35
CA SER A 451 2.02 -15.60 -30.75
C SER A 451 3.17 -14.70 -31.23
N ASP A 452 3.61 -13.76 -30.40
CA ASP A 452 4.73 -12.86 -30.69
C ASP A 452 6.06 -13.64 -30.74
N LEU A 453 6.26 -14.60 -29.82
CA LEU A 453 7.41 -15.50 -29.83
C LEU A 453 7.46 -16.34 -31.11
N ARG A 454 6.33 -16.90 -31.55
CA ARG A 454 6.25 -17.64 -32.82
C ARG A 454 6.58 -16.75 -34.01
N VAL A 455 6.10 -15.50 -34.05
CA VAL A 455 6.43 -14.54 -35.12
C VAL A 455 7.93 -14.24 -35.15
N ILE A 456 8.56 -14.04 -33.99
CA ILE A 456 10.00 -13.81 -33.88
C ILE A 456 10.77 -15.05 -34.34
N GLN A 457 10.37 -16.24 -33.88
CA GLN A 457 10.99 -17.50 -34.26
C GLN A 457 10.88 -17.74 -35.78
N ASP A 458 9.70 -17.54 -36.36
CA ASP A 458 9.46 -17.66 -37.79
C ASP A 458 10.33 -16.69 -38.61
N ALA A 459 10.50 -15.45 -38.14
CA ALA A 459 11.37 -14.48 -38.78
C ALA A 459 12.85 -14.88 -38.69
N LEU A 460 13.29 -15.41 -37.54
CA LEU A 460 14.67 -15.81 -37.29
C LEU A 460 15.08 -17.05 -38.10
N TYR A 461 14.16 -18.01 -38.26
CA TYR A 461 14.41 -19.26 -38.98
C TYR A 461 13.95 -19.26 -40.45
N LYS A 462 13.42 -18.13 -40.95
CA LYS A 462 12.94 -17.95 -42.35
C LYS A 462 13.94 -18.37 -43.43
N HIS A 463 15.24 -18.27 -43.16
CA HIS A 463 16.31 -18.49 -44.13
C HIS A 463 17.19 -19.73 -43.83
N ARG A 464 16.79 -20.58 -42.88
CA ARG A 464 17.50 -21.84 -42.57
C ARG A 464 16.73 -23.03 -43.18
N PRO A 465 17.43 -24.08 -43.67
CA PRO A 465 16.78 -25.27 -44.25
C PRO A 465 15.97 -26.08 -43.22
N PHE A 466 16.21 -25.86 -41.92
CA PHE A 466 15.38 -26.37 -40.83
C PHE A 466 14.60 -25.19 -40.26
N ARG A 467 13.40 -24.98 -40.82
CA ARG A 467 12.53 -23.81 -40.57
C ARG A 467 11.99 -23.75 -39.14
N GLN A 468 12.05 -24.85 -38.39
CA GLN A 468 11.57 -24.98 -37.02
C GLN A 468 12.47 -25.97 -36.28
N VAL A 469 13.14 -25.54 -35.22
CA VAL A 469 13.82 -26.43 -34.29
C VAL A 469 12.85 -26.69 -33.17
N ASP A 470 12.07 -27.76 -33.30
CA ASP A 470 11.24 -28.26 -32.20
C ASP A 470 12.19 -28.89 -31.16
N LEU A 471 12.38 -28.20 -30.04
CA LEU A 471 13.20 -28.68 -28.91
C LEU A 471 12.48 -29.78 -28.11
N THR A 472 11.20 -29.99 -28.41
CA THR A 472 10.32 -31.01 -27.84
C THR A 472 10.33 -32.24 -28.74
N SER A 473 10.48 -33.43 -28.14
CA SER A 473 10.41 -34.66 -28.94
C SER A 473 9.00 -34.79 -29.55
N PRO A 474 8.86 -35.08 -30.85
CA PRO A 474 7.56 -35.15 -31.53
C PRO A 474 6.67 -36.29 -30.99
N LEU A 475 7.28 -37.25 -30.30
CA LEU A 475 6.59 -38.30 -29.57
C LEU A 475 5.86 -37.73 -28.34
N LEU A 476 6.54 -36.88 -27.56
CA LEU A 476 5.96 -36.26 -26.36
C LEU A 476 4.80 -35.33 -26.73
N GLU A 477 4.92 -34.54 -27.80
CA GLU A 477 3.82 -33.68 -28.25
C GLU A 477 2.61 -34.47 -28.73
N LYS A 478 2.82 -35.62 -29.40
CA LYS A 478 1.73 -36.51 -29.77
C LYS A 478 1.07 -37.13 -28.54
N GLN A 479 1.85 -37.51 -27.52
CA GLN A 479 1.32 -38.00 -26.26
C GLN A 479 0.54 -36.91 -25.52
N LEU A 480 1.06 -35.69 -25.46
CA LEU A 480 0.43 -34.57 -24.78
C LEU A 480 -0.87 -34.17 -25.46
N LYS A 481 -0.91 -34.09 -26.80
CA LYS A 481 -2.15 -33.88 -27.58
C LYS A 481 -3.14 -35.04 -27.43
N SER A 482 -2.67 -36.26 -27.24
CA SER A 482 -3.55 -37.41 -26.96
C SER A 482 -4.16 -37.31 -25.58
N MET A 483 -3.37 -36.93 -24.56
CA MET A 483 -3.87 -36.72 -23.21
C MET A 483 -4.82 -35.53 -23.15
N GLU A 484 -4.53 -34.43 -23.85
CA GLU A 484 -5.41 -33.26 -23.93
C GLU A 484 -6.77 -33.62 -24.53
N LYS A 485 -6.79 -34.39 -25.62
CA LYS A 485 -8.04 -34.93 -26.19
C LYS A 485 -8.78 -35.86 -25.23
N GLU A 486 -8.05 -36.71 -24.53
CA GLU A 486 -8.66 -37.60 -23.53
C GLU A 486 -9.26 -36.79 -22.37
N LEU A 487 -8.60 -35.72 -21.95
CA LEU A 487 -9.07 -34.82 -20.91
C LEU A 487 -10.30 -34.03 -21.36
N GLU A 488 -10.31 -33.48 -22.58
CA GLU A 488 -11.49 -32.84 -23.17
C GLU A 488 -12.66 -33.81 -23.31
N GLU A 489 -12.39 -35.06 -23.68
CA GLU A 489 -13.41 -36.10 -23.77
C GLU A 489 -13.97 -36.44 -22.39
N LYS A 490 -13.12 -36.55 -21.37
CA LYS A 490 -13.54 -36.77 -19.98
C LYS A 490 -14.29 -35.58 -19.39
N ASP A 491 -13.88 -34.36 -19.70
CA ASP A 491 -14.54 -33.13 -19.23
C ASP A 491 -15.91 -32.97 -19.88
N ARG A 492 -16.04 -33.34 -21.17
CA ARG A 492 -17.33 -33.46 -21.85
C ARG A 492 -18.20 -34.57 -21.27
N GLU A 493 -17.64 -35.74 -20.97
CA GLU A 493 -18.37 -36.81 -20.27
C GLU A 493 -18.82 -36.35 -18.88
N LEU A 494 -18.03 -35.53 -18.18
CA LEU A 494 -18.36 -34.96 -16.87
C LEU A 494 -19.47 -33.91 -17.00
N LEU A 495 -19.41 -33.02 -17.99
CA LEU A 495 -20.48 -32.07 -18.33
C LEU A 495 -21.78 -32.78 -18.75
N GLU A 496 -21.69 -33.89 -19.49
CA GLU A 496 -22.84 -34.73 -19.82
C GLU A 496 -23.37 -35.51 -18.60
N ALA A 497 -22.51 -35.89 -17.67
CA ALA A 497 -22.89 -36.52 -16.40
C ALA A 497 -23.55 -35.52 -15.45
N GLU A 498 -22.99 -34.32 -15.27
CA GLU A 498 -23.60 -33.22 -14.50
C GLU A 498 -24.91 -32.75 -15.14
N GLY A 499 -24.99 -32.71 -16.47
CA GLY A 499 -26.24 -32.45 -17.19
C GLY A 499 -27.28 -33.57 -17.05
N ASN A 500 -26.85 -34.80 -16.73
CA ASN A 500 -27.71 -35.95 -16.47
C ASN A 500 -27.97 -36.19 -14.97
N GLU A 501 -27.36 -35.43 -14.06
CA GLU A 501 -27.77 -35.44 -12.67
C GLU A 501 -29.14 -34.73 -12.54
N LEU A 502 -30.16 -35.58 -12.39
CA LEU A 502 -31.52 -35.26 -11.94
C LEU A 502 -32.42 -34.51 -12.92
N SER A 503 -32.45 -34.95 -14.19
CA SER A 503 -33.65 -34.70 -14.99
C SER A 503 -34.86 -35.46 -14.41
N LEU A 504 -35.89 -34.72 -13.97
CA LEU A 504 -37.21 -35.23 -13.56
C LEU A 504 -37.94 -36.07 -14.63
N SER A 505 -37.36 -36.21 -15.83
CA SER A 505 -37.86 -37.06 -16.91
C SER A 505 -37.30 -38.49 -16.89
N ASP A 506 -36.31 -38.83 -16.05
CA ASP A 506 -35.79 -40.20 -16.00
C ASP A 506 -36.85 -41.17 -15.42
N PRO A 507 -37.23 -42.25 -16.13
CA PRO A 507 -38.20 -43.24 -15.67
C PRO A 507 -37.85 -43.84 -14.30
N LYS A 508 -36.58 -43.92 -13.91
CA LYS A 508 -36.17 -44.43 -12.59
C LYS A 508 -36.47 -43.43 -11.47
N VAL A 509 -36.26 -42.13 -11.72
CA VAL A 509 -36.57 -41.04 -10.76
C VAL A 509 -38.08 -40.90 -10.60
N ARG A 510 -38.86 -41.01 -11.69
CA ARG A 510 -40.33 -41.04 -11.62
C ARG A 510 -40.86 -42.25 -10.85
N ALA A 511 -40.29 -43.43 -11.05
CA ALA A 511 -40.67 -44.62 -10.30
C ALA A 511 -40.34 -44.50 -8.80
N PHE A 512 -39.25 -43.82 -8.45
CA PHE A 512 -38.87 -43.57 -7.07
C PHE A 512 -39.78 -42.53 -6.39
N ILE A 513 -40.06 -41.40 -7.06
CA ILE A 513 -41.00 -40.38 -6.56
C ILE A 513 -42.43 -40.95 -6.44
N ALA A 514 -42.88 -41.76 -7.38
CA ALA A 514 -44.19 -42.42 -7.28
C ALA A 514 -44.27 -43.43 -6.13
N LYS A 515 -43.14 -44.01 -5.70
CA LYS A 515 -43.09 -45.02 -4.64
C LYS A 515 -42.88 -44.44 -3.24
N TYR A 516 -42.21 -43.29 -3.12
CA TYR A 516 -41.81 -42.70 -1.84
C TYR A 516 -42.23 -41.23 -1.64
N GLY A 517 -42.79 -40.57 -2.66
CA GLY A 517 -43.30 -39.20 -2.58
C GLY A 517 -44.74 -39.16 -2.06
N LYS A 518 -44.88 -39.19 -0.74
CA LYS A 518 -46.08 -38.71 -0.03
C LYS A 518 -45.66 -37.76 1.08
#